data_AF-W6NEE5-F1
#
_entry.id   AF-W6NEE5-F1
#
_cell.length_a   1.000
_cell.length_b   1.000
_cell.length_c   1.000
_cell.angle_alpha   90.00
_cell.angle_beta   90.00
_cell.angle_gamma   90.00
#
_symmetry.space_group_name_H-M   'P 1'
#
loop_
_entity.id
_entity.type
_entity.pdbx_description
1 polymer ?
#
loop_
_entity_poly.entity_id
_entity_poly.type
_entity_poly.pdbx_seq_one_letter_code
_entity_poly.pdbx_strand_id
1 'polypeptide(L)'
;MKLLQELAVSILSICLFLMIVSAKNFLDHDGKCSETPSLAANNKWYVKWLWNNTFYKTGGPIFIYTGNEGDIECFTSATGMMWDLAPRYNAAIIFAEHRFYGESQPFGNQSYATIENMGYLTSEQALADYAALIYELKTPNNSLGIYYPKETPVIAVGGSYGGMLAAWFRMKYPHLITGAWAGGAPLIYFKGGGVDQGAFDSITTRTYVGAGCNRFIVANSWNAILNLSSTDDGRNFLNTQFKIDPRSLIKTRDDGRNLNDYFRKALEYMAIVNYPYPTGFLRRLPGYPVRVACGFMNDTRTSFSDKELATMMYNGANVYYNTSGNLQYNCIDPSACGDNSTANLGSSALGWLWQGCSEIVIDLCAQGGKNDFFWDECNGNSTARLISICASRFQK
;
A
#
# COMPACT_ATOMS: atom_id res chain seq x y z
N MET A 1 19.47 26.33 25.47
CA MET A 1 19.86 24.96 25.91
C MET A 1 18.97 24.41 27.05
N LYS A 2 17.70 24.86 27.16
CA LYS A 2 16.68 24.29 28.08
C LYS A 2 15.40 23.84 27.37
N LEU A 3 15.24 24.10 26.06
CA LEU A 3 14.11 23.61 25.25
C LEU A 3 14.37 22.27 24.55
N LEU A 4 15.60 21.76 24.55
CA LEU A 4 15.97 20.48 23.90
C LEU A 4 15.93 19.27 24.85
N GLN A 5 15.77 19.50 26.16
CA GLN A 5 15.68 18.42 27.16
C GLN A 5 14.23 18.02 27.50
N GLU A 6 13.23 18.87 27.22
CA GLU A 6 11.83 18.51 27.46
C GLU A 6 11.21 17.70 26.29
N LEU A 7 11.78 17.78 25.09
CA LEU A 7 11.36 16.96 23.94
C LEU A 7 11.89 15.51 23.97
N ALA A 8 12.92 15.23 24.77
CA ALA A 8 13.52 13.89 24.87
C ALA A 8 12.78 12.94 25.83
N VAL A 9 11.83 13.45 26.63
CA VAL A 9 11.10 12.65 27.64
C VAL A 9 9.70 12.23 27.17
N SER A 10 9.18 12.80 26.06
CA SER A 10 7.83 12.46 25.55
C SER A 10 7.79 11.36 24.48
N ILE A 11 8.92 10.76 24.10
CA ILE A 11 8.96 9.68 23.09
C ILE A 11 8.98 8.27 23.75
N LEU A 12 9.18 8.17 25.07
CA LEU A 12 9.36 6.88 25.76
C LEU A 12 8.12 6.36 26.53
N SER A 13 6.93 6.91 26.33
CA SER A 13 5.70 6.39 26.96
C SER A 13 4.48 6.55 26.07
N ILE A 14 4.55 6.00 24.86
CA ILE A 14 3.34 5.58 24.16
C ILE A 14 3.05 4.16 24.64
N CYS A 15 2.33 4.03 25.77
CA CYS A 15 1.70 2.77 26.13
C CYS A 15 0.58 2.49 25.11
N LEU A 16 0.94 1.94 23.96
CA LEU A 16 0.01 1.29 23.05
C LEU A 16 -0.47 0.01 23.75
N PHE A 17 -1.64 0.04 24.37
CA PHE A 17 -2.31 -1.20 24.76
C PHE A 17 -2.90 -1.81 23.49
N LEU A 18 -2.36 -2.94 23.04
CA LEU A 18 -3.06 -3.81 22.11
C LEU A 18 -4.32 -4.29 22.81
N MET A 19 -5.48 -3.90 22.30
CA MET A 19 -6.74 -4.49 22.70
C MET A 19 -7.27 -5.32 21.54
N ILE A 20 -7.82 -6.46 21.91
CA ILE A 20 -8.45 -7.39 20.99
C ILE A 20 -9.95 -7.28 21.25
N VAL A 21 -10.74 -6.83 20.27
CA VAL A 21 -12.21 -6.81 20.44
C VAL A 21 -12.76 -8.19 20.16
N SER A 22 -13.42 -8.79 21.17
CA SER A 22 -14.38 -9.88 20.95
C SER A 22 -15.57 -9.31 20.20
N ALA A 23 -15.45 -9.28 18.90
CA ALA A 23 -16.51 -9.02 17.97
C ALA A 23 -17.70 -9.93 18.36
N LYS A 24 -18.90 -9.39 18.63
CA LYS A 24 -20.12 -10.21 18.69
C LYS A 24 -20.53 -10.70 17.29
N ASN A 25 -19.56 -10.79 16.38
CA ASN A 25 -19.71 -10.43 14.99
C ASN A 25 -19.47 -11.65 14.13
N PHE A 26 -20.41 -11.84 13.22
CA PHE A 26 -20.38 -12.88 12.24
C PHE A 26 -19.15 -12.68 11.34
N LEU A 27 -18.54 -13.80 10.95
CA LEU A 27 -17.57 -13.84 9.85
C LEU A 27 -18.16 -13.22 8.57
N ASP A 28 -19.48 -13.34 8.43
CA ASP A 28 -20.31 -12.80 7.37
C ASP A 28 -21.35 -11.80 7.89
N HIS A 29 -21.22 -10.52 7.56
CA HIS A 29 -22.23 -9.50 7.92
C HIS A 29 -23.43 -9.43 6.96
N ASP A 30 -23.42 -10.15 5.82
CA ASP A 30 -24.39 -9.99 4.72
C ASP A 30 -25.42 -11.13 4.58
N GLY A 31 -25.40 -12.14 5.47
CA GLY A 31 -26.18 -13.38 5.32
C GLY A 31 -27.69 -13.19 5.11
N LYS A 32 -28.18 -13.49 3.89
CA LYS A 32 -29.59 -13.83 3.58
C LYS A 32 -29.77 -15.34 3.48
N CYS A 33 -30.93 -15.81 3.95
CA CYS A 33 -31.37 -17.21 3.97
C CYS A 33 -31.15 -17.97 2.65
N SER A 34 -30.15 -18.84 2.58
CA SER A 34 -30.16 -20.00 1.69
C SER A 34 -29.88 -21.27 2.49
N GLU A 35 -30.72 -22.28 2.27
CA GLU A 35 -30.81 -23.53 3.02
C GLU A 35 -29.53 -24.37 2.94
N THR A 36 -28.60 -24.13 3.87
CA THR A 36 -27.75 -25.10 4.60
C THR A 36 -26.64 -24.32 5.30
N PRO A 37 -26.73 -24.06 6.62
CA PRO A 37 -25.67 -23.40 7.37
C PRO A 37 -24.56 -24.43 7.65
N SER A 38 -23.64 -24.63 6.71
CA SER A 38 -22.46 -25.47 6.94
C SER A 38 -21.18 -24.66 6.77
N LEU A 39 -20.94 -23.79 7.74
CA LEU A 39 -19.67 -23.57 8.47
C LEU A 39 -19.65 -22.15 9.06
N ALA A 40 -19.67 -22.07 10.40
CA ALA A 40 -19.27 -20.92 11.21
C ALA A 40 -20.28 -19.76 11.48
N ALA A 41 -21.51 -20.07 11.89
CA ALA A 41 -22.30 -19.11 12.70
C ALA A 41 -21.76 -18.90 14.14
N ASN A 42 -20.70 -19.62 14.54
CA ASN A 42 -20.16 -19.66 15.91
C ASN A 42 -18.64 -19.35 16.03
N ASN A 43 -17.93 -19.04 14.94
CA ASN A 43 -16.51 -18.69 15.05
C ASN A 43 -16.36 -17.20 15.35
N LYS A 44 -16.19 -16.88 16.64
CA LYS A 44 -15.72 -15.54 17.04
C LYS A 44 -14.31 -15.36 16.53
N TRP A 45 -14.09 -14.31 15.75
CA TRP A 45 -12.76 -13.86 15.36
C TRP A 45 -12.51 -12.45 15.89
N TYR A 46 -11.26 -12.03 15.80
CA TYR A 46 -10.75 -10.86 16.50
C TYR A 46 -10.12 -9.88 15.52
N VAL A 47 -10.54 -8.61 15.59
CA VAL A 47 -9.91 -7.50 14.87
C VAL A 47 -8.95 -6.82 15.83
N LYS A 48 -7.68 -6.68 15.40
CA LYS A 48 -6.69 -5.87 16.11
C LYS A 48 -7.01 -4.40 15.92
N TRP A 49 -6.87 -3.64 16.99
CA TRP A 49 -7.01 -2.20 16.95
C TRP A 49 -6.14 -1.57 18.02
N LEU A 50 -5.74 -0.33 17.78
CA LEU A 50 -4.91 0.45 18.65
C LEU A 50 -5.75 1.61 19.18
N TRP A 51 -5.55 1.92 20.46
CA TRP A 51 -6.33 2.93 21.15
C TRP A 51 -5.42 3.86 21.94
N ASN A 52 -5.69 5.15 21.83
CA ASN A 52 -5.11 6.15 22.71
C ASN A 52 -6.19 7.14 23.15
N ASN A 53 -6.37 7.25 24.46
CA ASN A 53 -7.35 8.16 25.07
C ASN A 53 -6.70 9.31 25.85
N THR A 54 -5.39 9.49 25.71
CA THR A 54 -4.61 10.44 26.54
C THR A 54 -5.15 11.87 26.43
N PHE A 55 -5.66 12.25 25.26
CA PHE A 55 -6.15 13.61 24.99
C PHE A 55 -7.66 13.76 25.10
N TYR A 56 -8.39 12.66 25.23
CA TYR A 56 -9.85 12.68 25.17
C TYR A 56 -10.45 13.40 26.37
N LYS A 57 -11.45 14.24 26.11
CA LYS A 57 -12.36 14.79 27.12
C LYS A 57 -13.79 14.61 26.66
N THR A 58 -14.72 14.46 27.60
CA THR A 58 -16.15 14.37 27.30
C THR A 58 -16.59 15.51 26.36
N GLY A 59 -17.26 15.14 25.26
CA GLY A 59 -17.66 16.07 24.20
C GLY A 59 -16.65 16.21 23.05
N GLY A 60 -15.42 15.73 23.19
CA GLY A 60 -14.46 15.61 22.10
C GLY A 60 -14.80 14.47 21.13
N PRO A 61 -14.28 14.48 19.90
CA PRO A 61 -14.57 13.45 18.89
C PRO A 61 -13.71 12.19 19.07
N ILE A 62 -14.07 11.13 18.35
CA ILE A 62 -13.19 9.99 18.06
C ILE A 62 -12.60 10.20 16.67
N PHE A 63 -11.28 10.16 16.53
CA PHE A 63 -10.60 9.99 15.25
C PHE A 63 -10.32 8.51 15.06
N ILE A 64 -10.95 7.89 14.06
CA ILE A 64 -10.75 6.48 13.71
C ILE A 64 -10.05 6.37 12.37
N TYR A 65 -8.85 5.80 12.37
CA TYR A 65 -8.16 5.40 11.15
C TYR A 65 -8.75 4.09 10.64
N THR A 66 -9.27 4.09 9.42
CA THR A 66 -9.71 2.88 8.71
C THR A 66 -8.48 2.21 8.11
N GLY A 67 -7.91 1.26 8.84
CA GLY A 67 -6.74 0.47 8.42
C GLY A 67 -6.93 -0.11 7.03
N ASN A 68 -5.83 -0.30 6.31
CA ASN A 68 -5.87 -0.68 4.91
C ASN A 68 -4.92 -1.86 4.66
N GLU A 69 -4.31 -1.94 3.48
CA GLU A 69 -3.57 -3.09 2.96
C GLU A 69 -2.20 -3.34 3.62
N GLY A 70 -2.15 -3.37 4.95
CA GLY A 70 -0.94 -3.67 5.72
C GLY A 70 -1.11 -3.65 7.24
N ASP A 71 0.01 -3.82 7.94
CA ASP A 71 0.08 -3.82 9.40
C ASP A 71 -0.32 -2.45 9.98
N ILE A 72 -1.19 -2.45 10.98
CA ILE A 72 -1.77 -1.20 11.50
C ILE A 72 -0.74 -0.27 12.16
N GLU A 73 0.34 -0.81 12.73
CA GLU A 73 1.44 -0.04 13.33
C GLU A 73 2.14 0.86 12.31
N CYS A 74 2.25 0.41 11.06
CA CYS A 74 2.88 1.19 9.99
C CYS A 74 2.09 2.47 9.72
N PHE A 75 0.76 2.35 9.59
CA PHE A 75 -0.14 3.48 9.40
C PHE A 75 -0.20 4.39 10.63
N THR A 76 -0.14 3.80 11.83
CA THR A 76 -0.11 4.53 13.10
C THR A 76 1.09 5.48 13.19
N SER A 77 2.25 4.99 12.77
CA SER A 77 3.51 5.76 12.76
C SER A 77 3.56 6.80 11.64
N ALA A 78 2.90 6.54 10.51
CA ALA A 78 2.89 7.42 9.35
C ALA A 78 1.81 8.52 9.40
N THR A 79 0.76 8.35 10.21
CA THR A 79 -0.40 9.27 10.26
C THR A 79 -0.27 10.30 11.38
N GLY A 80 0.81 11.09 11.33
CA GLY A 80 1.12 12.13 12.33
C GLY A 80 -0.03 13.11 12.60
N MET A 81 -0.80 13.45 11.56
CA MET A 81 -1.92 14.39 11.64
C MET A 81 -2.94 14.05 12.74
N MET A 82 -3.29 12.77 12.94
CA MET A 82 -4.25 12.40 13.99
C MET A 82 -3.70 12.73 15.39
N TRP A 83 -2.41 12.48 15.59
CA TRP A 83 -1.69 12.77 16.82
C TRP A 83 -1.56 14.28 17.07
N ASP A 84 -1.29 15.07 16.03
CA ASP A 84 -1.19 16.52 16.13
C ASP A 84 -2.54 17.20 16.44
N LEU A 85 -3.63 16.66 15.89
CA LEU A 85 -4.96 17.23 16.05
C LEU A 85 -5.66 16.79 17.35
N ALA A 86 -5.37 15.59 17.87
CA ALA A 86 -6.09 15.08 19.04
C ALA A 86 -6.01 15.98 20.29
N PRO A 87 -4.85 16.56 20.68
CA PRO A 87 -4.79 17.52 21.79
C PRO A 87 -5.64 18.77 21.56
N ARG A 88 -5.75 19.21 20.30
CA ARG A 88 -6.49 20.43 19.93
C ARG A 88 -8.00 20.25 19.99
N TYR A 89 -8.49 19.05 19.65
CA TYR A 89 -9.91 18.72 19.64
C TYR A 89 -10.37 17.92 20.86
N ASN A 90 -9.46 17.63 21.79
CA ASN A 90 -9.67 16.68 22.89
C ASN A 90 -10.19 15.33 22.38
N ALA A 91 -9.58 14.82 21.31
CA ALA A 91 -10.05 13.63 20.61
C ALA A 91 -9.47 12.34 21.20
N ALA A 92 -10.25 11.27 21.12
CA ALA A 92 -9.73 9.91 21.22
C ALA A 92 -9.15 9.48 19.87
N ILE A 93 -8.09 8.67 19.90
CA ILE A 93 -7.47 8.12 18.70
C ILE A 93 -7.70 6.60 18.67
N ILE A 94 -8.16 6.11 17.53
CA ILE A 94 -8.35 4.71 17.23
C ILE A 94 -7.70 4.40 15.88
N PHE A 95 -6.95 3.32 15.79
CA PHE A 95 -6.54 2.72 14.51
C PHE A 95 -7.11 1.30 14.47
N ALA A 96 -8.00 1.02 13.52
CA ALA A 96 -8.59 -0.30 13.37
C ALA A 96 -7.91 -1.05 12.23
N GLU A 97 -7.31 -2.21 12.50
CA GLU A 97 -6.64 -3.02 11.48
C GLU A 97 -7.67 -3.62 10.52
N HIS A 98 -7.29 -3.73 9.25
CA HIS A 98 -8.16 -4.31 8.24
C HIS A 98 -8.17 -5.84 8.37
N ARG A 99 -9.35 -6.46 8.19
CA ARG A 99 -9.44 -7.93 8.11
C ARG A 99 -8.46 -8.49 7.07
N PHE A 100 -7.87 -9.64 7.34
CA PHE A 100 -6.81 -10.30 6.57
C PHE A 100 -5.44 -9.60 6.56
N TYR A 101 -5.28 -8.41 7.13
CA TYR A 101 -3.97 -7.75 7.21
C TYR A 101 -3.43 -7.80 8.64
N GLY A 102 -2.10 -7.77 8.78
CA GLY A 102 -1.41 -7.90 10.06
C GLY A 102 -1.87 -9.13 10.85
N GLU A 103 -2.28 -8.90 12.09
CA GLU A 103 -2.71 -9.94 13.03
C GLU A 103 -4.22 -10.22 12.94
N SER A 104 -4.96 -9.41 12.19
CA SER A 104 -6.42 -9.52 12.02
C SER A 104 -6.79 -10.59 11.00
N GLN A 105 -6.51 -11.85 11.31
CA GLN A 105 -6.68 -13.01 10.43
C GLN A 105 -7.95 -13.81 10.79
N PRO A 106 -9.07 -13.72 10.03
CA PRO A 106 -10.33 -14.37 10.40
C PRO A 106 -10.24 -15.90 10.55
N PHE A 107 -9.31 -16.53 9.84
CA PHE A 107 -9.03 -17.97 9.90
C PHE A 107 -7.59 -18.27 10.34
N GLY A 108 -6.93 -17.33 11.03
CA GLY A 108 -5.51 -17.45 11.38
C GLY A 108 -4.64 -17.72 10.15
N ASN A 109 -3.74 -18.70 10.24
CA ASN A 109 -2.86 -19.09 9.13
C ASN A 109 -3.60 -19.64 7.89
N GLN A 110 -4.89 -19.96 8.01
CA GLN A 110 -5.70 -20.47 6.90
C GLN A 110 -6.42 -19.36 6.12
N SER A 111 -6.27 -18.08 6.50
CA SER A 111 -7.03 -16.98 5.88
C SER A 111 -6.80 -16.88 4.36
N TYR A 112 -5.61 -17.23 3.88
CA TYR A 112 -5.29 -17.25 2.45
C TYR A 112 -5.22 -18.67 1.84
N ALA A 113 -5.69 -19.69 2.55
CA ALA A 113 -5.53 -21.08 2.12
C ALA A 113 -6.48 -21.47 0.98
N THR A 114 -7.69 -20.90 0.93
CA THR A 114 -8.71 -21.21 -0.08
C THR A 114 -9.44 -19.96 -0.54
N ILE A 115 -10.10 -20.05 -1.71
CA ILE A 115 -10.92 -18.96 -2.26
C ILE A 115 -12.11 -18.68 -1.34
N GLU A 116 -12.71 -19.72 -0.75
CA GLU A 116 -13.83 -19.59 0.17
C GLU A 116 -13.44 -18.74 1.39
N ASN A 117 -12.25 -18.96 1.96
CA ASN A 117 -11.75 -18.14 3.06
C ASN A 117 -11.49 -16.70 2.60
N MET A 118 -10.83 -16.51 1.45
CA MET A 118 -10.58 -15.17 0.90
C MET A 118 -11.87 -14.46 0.46
N GLY A 119 -12.97 -15.18 0.23
CA GLY A 119 -14.28 -14.61 -0.09
C GLY A 119 -14.81 -13.62 0.96
N TYR A 120 -14.33 -13.71 2.20
CA TYR A 120 -14.65 -12.76 3.28
C TYR A 120 -13.78 -11.49 3.28
N LEU A 121 -12.80 -11.39 2.38
CA LEU A 121 -11.96 -10.21 2.19
C LEU A 121 -12.62 -9.27 1.15
N THR A 122 -13.62 -8.51 1.62
CA THR A 122 -14.28 -7.44 0.86
C THR A 122 -14.26 -6.13 1.63
N SER A 123 -14.46 -5.01 0.94
CA SER A 123 -14.51 -3.70 1.57
C SER A 123 -15.77 -3.54 2.43
N GLU A 124 -16.92 -4.08 2.02
CA GLU A 124 -18.17 -4.02 2.80
C GLU A 124 -18.00 -4.68 4.16
N GLN A 125 -17.38 -5.85 4.17
CA GLN A 125 -17.15 -6.60 5.38
C GLN A 125 -16.12 -5.90 6.30
N ALA A 126 -15.09 -5.28 5.74
CA ALA A 126 -14.16 -4.44 6.50
C ALA A 126 -14.86 -3.21 7.12
N LEU A 127 -15.74 -2.55 6.37
CA LEU A 127 -16.55 -1.43 6.89
C LEU A 127 -17.49 -1.88 8.01
N ALA A 128 -18.07 -3.08 7.91
CA ALA A 128 -18.91 -3.65 8.95
C ALA A 128 -18.11 -3.96 10.24
N ASP A 129 -16.85 -4.39 10.12
CA ASP A 129 -15.97 -4.56 11.28
C ASP A 129 -15.71 -3.23 12.01
N TYR A 130 -15.41 -2.17 11.26
CA TYR A 130 -15.24 -0.83 11.83
C TYR A 130 -16.53 -0.32 12.47
N ALA A 131 -17.67 -0.54 11.82
CA ALA A 131 -18.98 -0.17 12.34
C ALA A 131 -19.26 -0.87 13.67
N ALA A 132 -18.98 -2.17 13.77
CA ALA A 132 -19.21 -2.95 14.96
C ALA A 132 -18.26 -2.55 16.10
N LEU A 133 -17.00 -2.20 15.81
CA LEU A 133 -16.08 -1.62 16.79
C LEU A 133 -16.63 -0.32 17.37
N ILE A 134 -17.05 0.63 16.53
CA ILE A 134 -17.64 1.91 16.98
C ILE A 134 -18.92 1.68 17.78
N TYR A 135 -19.75 0.72 17.36
CA TYR A 135 -20.97 0.36 18.07
C TYR A 135 -20.68 -0.18 19.48
N GLU A 136 -19.72 -1.11 19.63
CA GLU A 136 -19.33 -1.65 20.95
C GLU A 136 -18.78 -0.54 21.85
N LEU A 137 -17.93 0.34 21.31
CA LEU A 137 -17.36 1.49 22.05
C LEU A 137 -18.41 2.53 22.49
N LYS A 138 -19.56 2.58 21.81
CA LYS A 138 -20.70 3.41 22.19
C LYS A 138 -21.76 2.65 23.01
N THR A 139 -21.53 1.37 23.31
CA THR A 139 -22.43 0.54 24.11
C THR A 139 -22.05 0.63 25.59
N PRO A 140 -22.97 1.03 26.50
CA PRO A 140 -22.68 1.06 27.94
C PRO A 140 -22.35 -0.34 28.48
N ASN A 141 -21.42 -0.42 29.45
CA ASN A 141 -21.00 -1.67 30.10
C ASN A 141 -20.52 -2.75 29.10
N ASN A 142 -19.89 -2.33 28.00
CA ASN A 142 -19.30 -3.24 27.03
C ASN A 142 -18.13 -4.03 27.60
N SER A 143 -17.74 -5.08 26.87
CA SER A 143 -16.68 -6.01 27.29
C SER A 143 -15.27 -5.42 27.27
N LEU A 144 -15.08 -4.27 26.60
CA LEU A 144 -13.80 -3.57 26.47
C LEU A 144 -13.50 -2.66 27.67
N GLY A 145 -14.50 -2.38 28.51
CA GLY A 145 -14.36 -1.42 29.60
C GLY A 145 -14.16 0.04 29.14
N ILE A 146 -14.44 0.33 27.87
CA ILE A 146 -14.23 1.66 27.25
C ILE A 146 -15.54 2.15 26.69
N TYR A 147 -16.01 3.29 27.17
CA TYR A 147 -17.30 3.83 26.77
C TYR A 147 -17.20 5.27 26.30
N TYR A 148 -17.79 5.56 25.15
CA TYR A 148 -18.06 6.90 24.66
C TYR A 148 -19.57 7.14 24.58
N PRO A 149 -20.06 8.33 24.97
CA PRO A 149 -21.45 8.70 24.77
C PRO A 149 -21.91 8.51 23.32
N LYS A 150 -23.18 8.12 23.12
CA LYS A 150 -23.75 7.86 21.79
C LYS A 150 -23.55 9.02 20.81
N GLU A 151 -23.70 10.26 21.31
CA GLU A 151 -23.56 11.51 20.56
C GLU A 151 -22.11 11.91 20.27
N THR A 152 -21.11 11.14 20.73
CA THR A 152 -19.70 11.42 20.46
C THR A 152 -19.46 11.44 18.94
N PRO A 153 -18.99 12.55 18.35
CA PRO A 153 -18.72 12.61 16.93
C PRO A 153 -17.60 11.65 16.54
N VAL A 154 -17.68 11.04 15.36
CA VAL A 154 -16.65 10.11 14.87
C VAL A 154 -16.17 10.60 13.50
N ILE A 155 -14.88 10.87 13.38
CA ILE A 155 -14.25 11.26 12.12
C ILE A 155 -13.42 10.09 11.61
N ALA A 156 -13.81 9.54 10.47
CA ALA A 156 -13.04 8.51 9.78
C ALA A 156 -11.85 9.16 9.07
N VAL A 157 -10.67 8.55 9.17
CA VAL A 157 -9.44 9.04 8.55
C VAL A 157 -8.79 7.88 7.80
N GLY A 158 -8.24 8.14 6.63
CA GLY A 158 -7.49 7.11 5.91
C GLY A 158 -6.69 7.66 4.73
N GLY A 159 -5.62 6.95 4.37
CA GLY A 159 -4.79 7.22 3.20
C GLY A 159 -4.91 6.12 2.15
N SER A 160 -4.76 6.42 0.86
CA SER A 160 -4.83 5.42 -0.23
C SER A 160 -6.17 4.66 -0.21
N TYR A 161 -6.18 3.33 -0.26
CA TYR A 161 -7.35 2.49 -0.04
C TYR A 161 -8.01 2.73 1.34
N GLY A 162 -7.23 3.02 2.39
CA GLY A 162 -7.77 3.48 3.67
C GLY A 162 -8.58 4.77 3.52
N GLY A 163 -8.19 5.66 2.62
CA GLY A 163 -8.97 6.86 2.31
C GLY A 163 -10.28 6.55 1.56
N MET A 164 -10.27 5.54 0.68
CA MET A 164 -11.49 5.02 0.05
C MET A 164 -12.43 4.45 1.10
N LEU A 165 -11.91 3.63 2.02
CA LEU A 165 -12.65 3.10 3.17
C LEU A 165 -13.21 4.21 4.04
N ALA A 166 -12.44 5.24 4.40
CA ALA A 166 -12.94 6.36 5.20
C ALA A 166 -14.11 7.09 4.51
N ALA A 167 -14.01 7.35 3.21
CA ALA A 167 -15.08 7.96 2.43
C ALA A 167 -16.33 7.06 2.38
N TRP A 168 -16.16 5.79 2.03
CA TRP A 168 -17.26 4.82 1.96
C TRP A 168 -17.89 4.57 3.34
N PHE A 169 -17.10 4.60 4.41
CA PHE A 169 -17.59 4.43 5.76
C PHE A 169 -18.55 5.55 6.14
N ARG A 170 -18.20 6.81 5.81
CA ARG A 170 -19.11 7.94 5.97
C ARG A 170 -20.35 7.83 5.07
N MET A 171 -20.21 7.37 3.83
CA MET A 171 -21.34 7.23 2.90
C MET A 171 -22.33 6.15 3.33
N LYS A 172 -21.84 5.00 3.80
CA LYS A 172 -22.66 3.81 4.13
C LYS A 172 -23.13 3.80 5.59
N TYR A 173 -22.36 4.36 6.51
CA TYR A 173 -22.68 4.45 7.94
C TYR A 173 -22.74 5.90 8.44
N PRO A 174 -23.52 6.80 7.81
CA PRO A 174 -23.57 8.22 8.20
C PRO A 174 -24.18 8.43 9.60
N HIS A 175 -24.86 7.42 10.14
CA HIS A 175 -25.40 7.39 11.49
C HIS A 175 -24.35 7.08 12.56
N LEU A 176 -23.18 6.52 12.18
CA LEU A 176 -22.04 6.29 13.07
C LEU A 176 -20.93 7.32 12.86
N ILE A 177 -20.65 7.66 11.60
CA ILE A 177 -19.50 8.47 11.19
C ILE A 177 -19.97 9.88 10.85
N THR A 178 -19.52 10.88 11.59
CA THR A 178 -19.87 12.30 11.41
C THR A 178 -19.22 12.91 10.17
N GLY A 179 -17.97 12.55 9.89
CA GLY A 179 -17.21 13.06 8.75
C GLY A 179 -16.05 12.14 8.36
N ALA A 180 -15.45 12.38 7.19
CA ALA A 180 -14.32 11.60 6.71
C ALA A 180 -13.21 12.49 6.14
N TRP A 181 -11.96 12.14 6.44
CA TRP A 181 -10.76 12.65 5.80
C TRP A 181 -10.16 11.56 4.92
N ALA A 182 -10.43 11.63 3.62
CA ALA A 182 -9.95 10.68 2.62
C ALA A 182 -8.70 11.21 1.90
N GLY A 183 -7.51 10.90 2.42
CA GLY A 183 -6.24 11.37 1.88
C GLY A 183 -5.75 10.52 0.70
N GLY A 184 -5.52 11.13 -0.46
CA GLY A 184 -4.97 10.42 -1.63
C GLY A 184 -5.81 9.23 -2.10
N ALA A 185 -7.13 9.29 -1.91
CA ALA A 185 -8.05 8.20 -2.19
C ALA A 185 -8.47 8.16 -3.68
N PRO A 186 -8.14 7.12 -4.45
CA PRO A 186 -8.46 7.03 -5.88
C PRO A 186 -9.92 6.58 -6.14
N LEU A 187 -10.90 7.29 -5.57
CA LEU A 187 -12.32 6.92 -5.59
C LEU A 187 -12.96 6.79 -6.99
N ILE A 188 -12.38 7.43 -8.01
CA ILE A 188 -12.92 7.48 -9.38
C ILE A 188 -12.04 6.77 -10.41
N TYR A 189 -11.01 6.03 -9.97
CA TYR A 189 -10.07 5.32 -10.86
C TYR A 189 -10.59 3.91 -11.24
N PHE A 190 -11.91 3.77 -11.34
CA PHE A 190 -12.61 2.56 -11.75
C PHE A 190 -13.20 2.76 -13.13
N LYS A 191 -13.46 1.66 -13.84
CA LYS A 191 -14.11 1.71 -15.15
C LYS A 191 -15.41 2.51 -15.08
N GLY A 192 -15.53 3.53 -15.93
CA GLY A 192 -16.67 4.46 -15.94
C GLY A 192 -16.55 5.67 -15.01
N GLY A 193 -15.47 5.78 -14.23
CA GLY A 193 -15.19 6.92 -13.34
C GLY A 193 -14.62 8.16 -14.06
N GLY A 194 -14.38 8.09 -15.37
CA GLY A 194 -13.97 9.23 -16.20
C GLY A 194 -12.48 9.59 -16.11
N VAL A 195 -11.65 8.74 -15.51
CA VAL A 195 -10.20 8.89 -15.49
C VAL A 195 -9.58 8.05 -16.61
N ASP A 196 -8.64 8.63 -17.34
CA ASP A 196 -7.86 7.90 -18.35
C ASP A 196 -6.97 6.85 -17.67
N GLN A 197 -6.98 5.61 -18.18
CA GLN A 197 -6.22 4.49 -17.62
C GLN A 197 -4.70 4.74 -17.52
N GLY A 198 -4.15 5.57 -18.41
CA GLY A 198 -2.73 5.98 -18.41
C GLY A 198 -2.41 7.21 -17.58
N ALA A 199 -3.38 7.80 -16.88
CA ALA A 199 -3.18 9.04 -16.13
C ALA A 199 -2.10 8.91 -15.05
N PHE A 200 -2.08 7.79 -14.31
CA PHE A 200 -1.09 7.50 -13.28
C PHE A 200 0.34 7.52 -13.85
N ASP A 201 0.60 6.76 -14.91
CA ASP A 201 1.92 6.66 -15.53
C ASP A 201 2.35 7.94 -16.23
N SER A 202 1.39 8.69 -16.78
CA SER A 202 1.65 10.03 -17.31
C SER A 202 2.05 11.00 -16.20
N ILE A 203 1.38 10.98 -15.04
CA ILE A 203 1.75 11.79 -13.86
C ILE A 203 3.13 11.38 -13.33
N THR A 204 3.39 10.08 -13.22
CA THR A 204 4.70 9.55 -12.83
C THR A 204 5.78 10.08 -13.77
N THR A 205 5.60 9.95 -15.08
CA THR A 205 6.52 10.49 -16.09
C THR A 205 6.76 11.99 -15.90
N ARG A 206 5.71 12.79 -15.72
CA ARG A 206 5.84 14.24 -15.49
C ARG A 206 6.59 14.55 -14.20
N THR A 207 6.44 13.74 -13.16
CA THR A 207 7.12 13.90 -11.87
C THR A 207 8.64 13.73 -12.03
N TYR A 208 9.08 12.71 -12.77
CA TYR A 208 10.51 12.49 -13.06
C TYR A 208 11.09 13.56 -13.99
N VAL A 209 10.40 13.87 -15.10
CA VAL A 209 10.86 14.90 -16.03
C VAL A 209 10.94 16.27 -15.35
N GLY A 210 9.92 16.64 -14.56
CA GLY A 210 9.90 17.88 -13.80
C GLY A 210 10.98 17.95 -12.70
N ALA A 211 11.46 16.79 -12.23
CA ALA A 211 12.58 16.70 -11.29
C ALA A 211 13.97 16.71 -11.95
N GLY A 212 14.05 16.75 -13.29
CA GLY A 212 15.30 16.88 -14.04
C GLY A 212 15.80 15.59 -14.70
N CYS A 213 15.01 14.51 -14.71
CA CYS A 213 15.37 13.32 -15.48
C CYS A 213 15.28 13.57 -16.98
N ASN A 214 16.27 13.09 -17.73
CA ASN A 214 16.18 12.97 -19.17
C ASN A 214 15.23 11.81 -19.52
N ARG A 215 14.08 12.16 -20.08
CA ARG A 215 13.06 11.20 -20.54
C ARG A 215 13.62 10.14 -21.49
N PHE A 216 14.58 10.50 -22.35
CA PHE A 216 15.20 9.58 -23.30
C PHE A 216 15.87 8.41 -22.59
N ILE A 217 16.58 8.69 -21.48
CA ILE A 217 17.28 7.66 -20.72
C ILE A 217 16.27 6.63 -20.19
N VAL A 218 15.23 7.11 -19.50
CA VAL A 218 14.23 6.23 -18.88
C VAL A 218 13.50 5.41 -19.96
N ALA A 219 12.98 6.08 -21.00
CA ALA A 219 12.17 5.45 -22.04
C ALA A 219 12.93 4.41 -22.88
N ASN A 220 14.24 4.56 -23.07
CA ASN A 220 15.04 3.62 -23.86
C ASN A 220 15.69 2.51 -23.00
N SER A 221 15.77 2.69 -21.69
CA SER A 221 16.40 1.70 -20.79
C SER A 221 15.66 0.36 -20.76
N TRP A 222 14.33 0.38 -20.92
CA TRP A 222 13.52 -0.85 -20.90
C TRP A 222 13.95 -1.84 -22.01
N ASN A 223 14.12 -1.34 -23.23
CA ASN A 223 14.59 -2.14 -24.36
C ASN A 223 16.07 -2.48 -24.24
N ALA A 224 16.91 -1.55 -23.75
CA ALA A 224 18.32 -1.82 -23.49
C ALA A 224 18.52 -3.02 -22.54
N ILE A 225 17.69 -3.12 -21.49
CA ILE A 225 17.71 -4.26 -20.56
C ILE A 225 17.36 -5.57 -21.28
N LEU A 226 16.34 -5.58 -22.14
CA LEU A 226 15.98 -6.79 -22.90
C LEU A 226 17.04 -7.16 -23.95
N ASN A 227 17.65 -6.18 -24.60
CA ASN A 227 18.75 -6.40 -25.56
C ASN A 227 19.96 -7.04 -24.87
N LEU A 228 20.39 -6.49 -23.72
CA LEU A 228 21.45 -7.07 -22.91
C LEU A 228 21.08 -8.48 -22.44
N SER A 229 19.84 -8.69 -21.99
CA SER A 229 19.36 -10.00 -21.54
C SER A 229 19.36 -11.07 -22.64
N SER A 230 19.38 -10.65 -23.91
CA SER A 230 19.39 -11.55 -25.07
C SER A 230 20.77 -12.16 -25.36
N THR A 231 21.84 -11.66 -24.72
CA THR A 231 23.22 -12.12 -24.95
C THR A 231 23.87 -12.62 -23.66
N ASP A 232 24.80 -13.56 -23.75
CA ASP A 232 25.52 -14.10 -22.60
C ASP A 232 26.32 -13.01 -21.87
N ASP A 233 27.05 -12.19 -22.63
CA ASP A 233 27.82 -11.05 -22.10
C ASP A 233 26.93 -10.01 -21.42
N GLY A 234 25.77 -9.72 -22.00
CA GLY A 234 24.81 -8.76 -21.44
C GLY A 234 24.16 -9.30 -20.16
N ARG A 235 23.77 -10.58 -20.11
CA ARG A 235 23.27 -11.21 -18.88
C ARG A 235 24.33 -11.23 -17.79
N ASN A 236 25.58 -11.56 -18.12
CA ASN A 236 26.68 -11.53 -17.17
C ASN A 236 26.91 -10.11 -16.61
N PHE A 237 26.88 -9.10 -17.48
CA PHE A 237 26.94 -7.69 -17.09
C PHE A 237 25.80 -7.31 -16.14
N LEU A 238 24.53 -7.58 -16.48
CA LEU A 238 23.37 -7.25 -15.64
C LEU A 238 23.45 -7.94 -14.28
N ASN A 239 23.69 -9.26 -14.26
CA ASN A 239 23.75 -10.04 -13.02
C ASN A 239 24.87 -9.55 -12.09
N THR A 240 26.04 -9.23 -12.64
CA THR A 240 27.20 -8.83 -11.83
C THR A 240 27.13 -7.36 -11.42
N GLN A 241 26.88 -6.44 -12.36
CA GLN A 241 26.88 -5.01 -12.05
C GLN A 241 25.74 -4.63 -11.13
N PHE A 242 24.56 -5.25 -11.28
CA PHE A 242 23.40 -4.93 -10.46
C PHE A 242 23.29 -5.83 -9.23
N LYS A 243 24.29 -6.70 -8.99
CA LYS A 243 24.35 -7.63 -7.86
C LYS A 243 23.04 -8.42 -7.73
N ILE A 244 22.57 -9.02 -8.82
CA ILE A 244 21.30 -9.76 -8.81
C ILE A 244 21.46 -11.00 -7.92
N ASP A 245 20.49 -11.25 -7.04
CA ASP A 245 20.50 -12.39 -6.13
C ASP A 245 20.61 -13.71 -6.93
N PRO A 246 21.45 -14.68 -6.48
CA PRO A 246 21.59 -15.98 -7.15
C PRO A 246 20.27 -16.73 -7.41
N ARG A 247 19.25 -16.48 -6.59
CA ARG A 247 17.91 -17.07 -6.75
C ARG A 247 17.09 -16.44 -7.88
N SER A 248 17.42 -15.22 -8.29
CA SER A 248 16.68 -14.43 -9.30
C SER A 248 17.54 -14.01 -10.49
N LEU A 249 18.60 -14.77 -10.81
CA LEU A 249 19.50 -14.43 -11.93
C LEU A 249 18.76 -14.40 -13.26
N ILE A 250 19.17 -13.47 -14.13
CA ILE A 250 18.73 -13.41 -15.52
C ILE A 250 19.46 -14.52 -16.29
N LYS A 251 18.74 -15.57 -16.72
CA LYS A 251 19.28 -16.72 -17.47
C LYS A 251 18.85 -16.70 -18.93
N THR A 252 17.69 -16.11 -19.21
CA THR A 252 17.08 -15.96 -20.52
C THR A 252 16.76 -14.49 -20.80
N ARG A 253 16.38 -14.18 -22.04
CA ARG A 253 15.89 -12.85 -22.40
C ARG A 253 14.65 -12.45 -21.57
N ASP A 254 13.75 -13.39 -21.34
CA ASP A 254 12.47 -13.13 -20.66
C ASP A 254 12.65 -12.87 -19.16
N ASP A 255 13.67 -13.44 -18.53
CA ASP A 255 14.04 -13.10 -17.14
C ASP A 255 14.42 -11.61 -17.00
N GLY A 256 14.85 -10.95 -18.08
CA GLY A 256 15.08 -9.50 -18.12
C GLY A 256 13.82 -8.67 -17.86
N ARG A 257 12.62 -9.24 -18.03
CA ARG A 257 11.36 -8.58 -17.66
C ARG A 257 11.23 -8.42 -16.16
N ASN A 258 11.71 -9.36 -15.36
CA ASN A 258 11.74 -9.25 -13.90
C ASN A 258 12.55 -8.02 -13.45
N LEU A 259 13.68 -7.73 -14.12
CA LEU A 259 14.47 -6.53 -13.84
C LEU A 259 13.73 -5.24 -14.22
N ASN A 260 13.01 -5.25 -15.35
CA ASN A 260 12.18 -4.10 -15.75
C ASN A 260 11.03 -3.87 -14.77
N ASP A 261 10.32 -4.91 -14.35
CA ASP A 261 9.26 -4.83 -13.36
C ASP A 261 9.80 -4.33 -12.00
N TYR A 262 10.99 -4.78 -11.61
CA TYR A 262 11.71 -4.31 -10.43
C TYR A 262 12.02 -2.80 -10.50
N PHE A 263 12.54 -2.31 -11.63
CA PHE A 263 12.80 -0.88 -11.82
C PHE A 263 11.51 -0.06 -11.92
N ARG A 264 10.49 -0.58 -12.61
CA ARG A 264 9.18 0.07 -12.73
C ARG A 264 8.57 0.33 -11.35
N LYS A 265 8.51 -0.69 -10.49
CA LYS A 265 8.02 -0.55 -9.11
C LYS A 265 8.79 0.51 -8.33
N ALA A 266 10.12 0.54 -8.43
CA ALA A 266 10.92 1.58 -7.79
C ALA A 266 10.52 2.98 -8.25
N LEU A 267 10.34 3.17 -9.57
CA LEU A 267 10.00 4.48 -10.11
C LEU A 267 8.60 4.93 -9.65
N GLU A 268 7.61 4.06 -9.76
CA GLU A 268 6.22 4.31 -9.35
C GLU A 268 6.12 4.61 -7.84
N TYR A 269 6.70 3.75 -7.00
CA TYR A 269 6.63 3.96 -5.55
C TYR A 269 7.40 5.20 -5.10
N MET A 270 8.58 5.49 -5.68
CA MET A 270 9.27 6.75 -5.38
C MET A 270 8.45 7.98 -5.76
N ALA A 271 7.66 7.93 -6.85
CA ALA A 271 6.75 9.01 -7.21
C ALA A 271 5.63 9.18 -6.17
N ILE A 272 5.06 8.08 -5.67
CA ILE A 272 4.04 8.08 -4.62
C ILE A 272 4.58 8.68 -3.31
N VAL A 273 5.79 8.31 -2.90
CA VAL A 273 6.41 8.78 -1.64
C VAL A 273 7.46 9.88 -1.85
N ASN A 274 7.25 10.77 -2.82
CA ASN A 274 8.17 11.87 -3.14
C ASN A 274 8.09 13.05 -2.14
N TYR A 275 8.21 12.75 -0.86
CA TYR A 275 8.10 13.73 0.23
C TYR A 275 9.30 14.69 0.27
N PRO A 276 9.12 15.92 0.79
CA PRO A 276 10.20 16.91 0.84
C PRO A 276 11.24 16.67 1.94
N TYR A 277 11.07 15.62 2.75
CA TYR A 277 11.94 15.24 3.85
C TYR A 277 12.10 13.71 3.89
N PRO A 278 13.13 13.18 4.57
CA PRO A 278 13.32 11.73 4.69
C PRO A 278 12.13 11.04 5.35
N THR A 279 11.72 9.89 4.83
CA THR A 279 10.60 9.10 5.36
C THR A 279 10.96 7.62 5.40
N GLY A 280 10.18 6.86 6.17
CA GLY A 280 10.34 5.41 6.35
C GLY A 280 9.07 4.61 6.09
N PHE A 281 8.09 5.16 5.36
CA PHE A 281 6.78 4.55 5.17
C PHE A 281 6.87 3.24 4.37
N LEU A 282 7.02 3.29 3.04
CA LEU A 282 7.20 2.08 2.22
C LEU A 282 8.61 1.51 2.37
N ARG A 283 9.61 2.40 2.31
CA ARG A 283 11.03 2.14 2.55
C ARG A 283 11.68 3.41 3.11
N ARG A 284 12.88 3.27 3.67
CA ARG A 284 13.68 4.44 4.09
C ARG A 284 14.19 5.17 2.85
N LEU A 285 13.74 6.40 2.64
CA LEU A 285 14.11 7.24 1.51
C LEU A 285 14.57 8.63 1.97
N PRO A 286 15.45 9.30 1.20
CA PRO A 286 15.79 10.69 1.43
C PRO A 286 14.60 11.62 1.12
N GLY A 287 14.73 12.90 1.47
CA GLY A 287 13.82 13.92 0.96
C GLY A 287 14.01 14.10 -0.56
N TYR A 288 12.90 14.30 -1.27
CA TYR A 288 12.83 14.39 -2.72
C TYR A 288 13.50 13.20 -3.43
N PRO A 289 13.09 11.94 -3.14
CA PRO A 289 13.75 10.75 -3.69
C PRO A 289 13.76 10.73 -5.22
N VAL A 290 12.74 11.26 -5.89
CA VAL A 290 12.70 11.37 -7.35
C VAL A 290 13.82 12.29 -7.87
N ARG A 291 14.08 13.42 -7.19
CA ARG A 291 15.17 14.34 -7.56
C ARG A 291 16.53 13.67 -7.39
N VAL A 292 16.70 12.87 -6.33
CA VAL A 292 17.92 12.08 -6.09
C VAL A 292 18.12 11.07 -7.21
N ALA A 293 17.08 10.30 -7.56
CA ALA A 293 17.11 9.34 -8.67
C ALA A 293 17.45 10.03 -10.01
N CYS A 294 16.87 11.21 -10.27
CA CYS A 294 17.18 11.99 -11.48
C CYS A 294 18.62 12.47 -11.55
N GLY A 295 19.33 12.60 -10.42
CA GLY A 295 20.77 12.88 -10.43
C GLY A 295 21.61 11.83 -11.19
N PHE A 296 21.09 10.61 -11.33
CA PHE A 296 21.73 9.54 -12.10
C PHE A 296 21.21 9.41 -13.54
N MET A 297 20.14 10.11 -13.87
CA MET A 297 19.43 10.01 -15.15
C MET A 297 19.25 11.40 -15.80
N ASN A 298 20.19 12.32 -15.60
CA ASN A 298 20.12 13.71 -16.09
C ASN A 298 21.13 14.03 -17.21
N ASP A 299 21.88 13.05 -17.72
CA ASP A 299 22.77 13.25 -18.86
C ASP A 299 21.96 13.77 -20.06
N THR A 300 22.44 14.84 -20.69
CA THR A 300 21.72 15.56 -21.75
C THR A 300 21.92 14.96 -23.14
N ARG A 301 22.79 13.95 -23.28
CA ARG A 301 22.95 13.20 -24.52
C ARG A 301 21.64 12.52 -24.93
N THR A 302 21.56 12.20 -26.21
CA THR A 302 20.44 11.46 -26.82
C THR A 302 20.91 10.19 -27.52
N SER A 303 22.13 9.74 -27.21
CA SER A 303 22.73 8.52 -27.75
C SER A 303 23.61 7.90 -26.68
N PHE A 304 23.34 6.63 -26.40
CA PHE A 304 23.97 5.84 -25.34
C PHE A 304 24.03 4.39 -25.79
N SER A 305 24.99 3.65 -25.27
CA SER A 305 24.99 2.19 -25.32
C SER A 305 23.93 1.60 -24.38
N ASP A 306 23.51 0.36 -24.64
CA ASP A 306 22.56 -0.34 -23.76
C ASP A 306 23.09 -0.47 -22.31
N LYS A 307 24.40 -0.66 -22.15
CA LYS A 307 25.05 -0.72 -20.82
C LYS A 307 24.97 0.60 -20.08
N GLU A 308 25.16 1.73 -20.76
CA GLU A 308 25.00 3.07 -20.15
C GLU A 308 23.56 3.30 -19.70
N LEU A 309 22.58 3.03 -20.56
CA LEU A 309 21.15 3.17 -20.25
C LEU A 309 20.76 2.32 -19.04
N ALA A 310 21.08 1.03 -19.06
CA ALA A 310 20.77 0.11 -17.98
C ALA A 310 21.45 0.54 -16.66
N THR A 311 22.68 1.06 -16.70
CA THR A 311 23.40 1.54 -15.50
C THR A 311 22.76 2.78 -14.91
N MET A 312 22.38 3.76 -15.73
CA MET A 312 21.70 4.97 -15.26
C MET A 312 20.34 4.65 -14.65
N MET A 313 19.56 3.78 -15.31
CA MET A 313 18.28 3.28 -14.77
C MET A 313 18.48 2.55 -13.45
N TYR A 314 19.46 1.64 -13.37
CA TYR A 314 19.78 0.93 -12.13
C TYR A 314 20.09 1.89 -11.00
N ASN A 315 20.99 2.86 -11.21
CA ASN A 315 21.36 3.82 -10.17
C ASN A 315 20.16 4.65 -9.71
N GLY A 316 19.30 5.07 -10.63
CA GLY A 316 18.06 5.77 -10.33
C GLY A 316 17.10 4.92 -9.48
N ALA A 317 16.78 3.71 -9.94
CA ALA A 317 15.88 2.77 -9.24
C ALA A 317 16.44 2.31 -7.90
N ASN A 318 17.76 2.14 -7.79
CA ASN A 318 18.44 1.67 -6.59
C ASN A 318 18.40 2.69 -5.44
N VAL A 319 18.05 3.96 -5.69
CA VAL A 319 17.68 4.91 -4.62
C VAL A 319 16.55 4.33 -3.78
N TYR A 320 15.55 3.71 -4.40
CA TYR A 320 14.43 3.11 -3.69
C TYR A 320 14.86 1.91 -2.81
N TYR A 321 15.70 1.05 -3.37
CA TYR A 321 16.04 -0.23 -2.76
C TYR A 321 17.23 -0.18 -1.79
N ASN A 322 18.19 0.73 -2.01
CA ASN A 322 19.45 0.73 -1.28
C ASN A 322 19.89 2.12 -0.79
N THR A 323 18.95 2.95 -0.31
CA THR A 323 19.29 4.23 0.35
C THR A 323 20.27 4.03 1.54
N SER A 324 20.23 2.90 2.25
CA SER A 324 21.14 2.63 3.37
C SER A 324 22.54 2.18 2.97
N GLY A 325 22.76 1.82 1.70
CA GLY A 325 24.01 1.23 1.21
C GLY A 325 24.26 -0.22 1.65
N ASN A 326 23.39 -0.81 2.47
CA ASN A 326 23.61 -2.12 3.09
C ASN A 326 23.10 -3.30 2.25
N LEU A 327 22.35 -3.04 1.16
CA LEU A 327 21.80 -4.10 0.32
C LEU A 327 22.93 -4.86 -0.38
N GLN A 328 23.04 -6.14 -0.07
CA GLN A 328 24.07 -7.02 -0.65
C GLN A 328 23.70 -7.45 -2.07
N TYR A 329 22.44 -7.83 -2.27
CA TYR A 329 21.92 -8.32 -3.55
C TYR A 329 20.53 -7.74 -3.84
N ASN A 330 20.25 -7.52 -5.12
CA ASN A 330 18.94 -7.14 -5.62
C ASN A 330 18.18 -8.40 -6.03
N CYS A 331 17.11 -8.72 -5.32
CA CYS A 331 16.22 -9.76 -5.77
C CYS A 331 15.13 -9.18 -6.68
N ILE A 332 15.17 -9.58 -7.95
CA ILE A 332 14.32 -9.04 -9.00
C ILE A 332 13.12 -9.93 -9.33
N ASP A 333 13.14 -11.18 -8.88
CA ASP A 333 12.05 -12.14 -9.06
C ASP A 333 11.31 -12.35 -7.73
N PRO A 334 10.13 -11.73 -7.54
CA PRO A 334 9.38 -11.84 -6.30
C PRO A 334 8.89 -13.27 -6.03
N SER A 335 8.80 -14.14 -7.05
CA SER A 335 8.43 -15.54 -6.85
C SER A 335 9.54 -16.37 -6.19
N ALA A 336 10.80 -15.95 -6.37
CA ALA A 336 11.96 -16.65 -5.83
C ALA A 336 12.37 -16.19 -4.42
N CYS A 337 12.06 -14.95 -4.05
CA CYS A 337 12.54 -14.33 -2.80
C CYS A 337 11.53 -13.46 -2.05
N GLY A 338 10.30 -13.31 -2.57
CA GLY A 338 9.30 -12.39 -2.05
C GLY A 338 9.38 -10.99 -2.66
N ASP A 339 8.26 -10.28 -2.67
CA ASP A 339 8.20 -8.88 -3.10
C ASP A 339 8.71 -7.96 -2.00
N ASN A 340 9.78 -7.22 -2.28
CA ASN A 340 10.41 -6.30 -1.32
C ASN A 340 10.01 -4.83 -1.52
N SER A 341 9.15 -4.54 -2.50
CA SER A 341 8.80 -3.17 -2.89
C SER A 341 7.96 -2.46 -1.83
N THR A 342 7.08 -3.19 -1.14
CA THR A 342 6.20 -2.66 -0.07
C THR A 342 6.40 -3.40 1.26
N ALA A 343 7.59 -3.98 1.48
CA ALA A 343 7.86 -4.88 2.61
C ALA A 343 7.54 -4.30 4.00
N ASN A 344 7.61 -2.97 4.18
CA ASN A 344 7.28 -2.31 5.44
C ASN A 344 5.77 -2.32 5.77
N LEU A 345 4.90 -2.68 4.82
CA LEU A 345 3.47 -2.85 5.05
C LEU A 345 3.13 -4.22 5.65
N GLY A 346 4.10 -5.14 5.82
CA GLY A 346 3.89 -6.46 6.41
C GLY A 346 3.62 -7.56 5.38
N SER A 347 3.41 -8.78 5.88
CA SER A 347 3.23 -9.98 5.04
C SER A 347 1.75 -10.23 4.75
N SER A 348 1.25 -9.68 3.64
CA SER A 348 -0.15 -9.87 3.21
C SER A 348 -0.23 -10.13 1.70
N ALA A 349 0.79 -10.80 1.14
CA ALA A 349 1.07 -10.84 -0.30
C ALA A 349 -0.11 -11.26 -1.20
N LEU A 350 -1.11 -11.96 -0.66
CA LEU A 350 -2.31 -12.35 -1.39
C LEU A 350 -3.51 -11.44 -1.17
N GLY A 351 -3.58 -10.67 -0.08
CA GLY A 351 -4.75 -9.87 0.28
C GLY A 351 -5.06 -8.80 -0.76
N TRP A 352 -4.10 -7.93 -1.04
CA TRP A 352 -4.31 -6.84 -2.01
C TRP A 352 -4.51 -7.39 -3.43
N LEU A 353 -3.80 -8.46 -3.79
CA LEU A 353 -3.97 -9.13 -5.07
C LEU A 353 -5.38 -9.71 -5.23
N TRP A 354 -5.90 -10.35 -4.18
CA TRP A 354 -7.27 -10.87 -4.15
C TRP A 354 -8.28 -9.73 -4.31
N GLN A 355 -8.15 -8.65 -3.53
CA GLN A 355 -9.03 -7.49 -3.63
C GLN A 355 -9.00 -6.86 -5.03
N GLY A 356 -7.82 -6.72 -5.64
CA GLY A 356 -7.67 -6.26 -7.02
C GLY A 356 -8.31 -7.19 -8.06
N CYS A 357 -8.44 -8.47 -7.75
CA CYS A 357 -9.07 -9.47 -8.60
C CYS A 357 -10.58 -9.62 -8.39
N SER A 358 -11.13 -9.13 -7.28
CA SER A 358 -12.54 -9.32 -6.92
C SER A 358 -13.35 -8.02 -6.96
N GLU A 359 -12.87 -6.96 -6.31
CA GLU A 359 -13.67 -5.76 -6.03
C GLU A 359 -12.94 -4.47 -6.44
N ILE A 360 -11.66 -4.34 -6.09
CA ILE A 360 -10.84 -3.14 -6.28
C ILE A 360 -10.16 -3.16 -7.64
N VAL A 361 -10.96 -3.28 -8.70
CA VAL A 361 -10.50 -3.36 -10.10
C VAL A 361 -10.15 -1.95 -10.61
N ILE A 362 -8.95 -1.49 -10.27
CA ILE A 362 -8.43 -0.17 -10.70
C ILE A 362 -8.08 -0.24 -12.19
N ASP A 363 -8.66 0.67 -12.97
CA ASP A 363 -8.52 0.72 -14.43
C ASP A 363 -7.23 1.46 -14.82
N LEU A 364 -6.07 0.81 -14.64
CA LEU A 364 -4.74 1.39 -14.80
C LEU A 364 -3.87 0.59 -15.77
N CYS A 365 -3.19 1.29 -16.68
CA CYS A 365 -2.12 0.72 -17.52
C CYS A 365 -1.23 1.81 -18.11
N ALA A 366 0.03 1.49 -18.39
CA ALA A 366 0.91 2.37 -19.13
C ALA A 366 0.55 2.36 -20.63
N GLN A 367 0.54 3.53 -21.25
CA GLN A 367 0.26 3.71 -22.68
C GLN A 367 1.54 3.91 -23.50
N GLY A 368 2.67 4.19 -22.85
CA GLY A 368 3.97 4.33 -23.45
C GLY A 368 4.07 5.44 -24.51
N GLY A 369 5.15 5.39 -25.29
CA GLY A 369 5.34 6.23 -26.46
C GLY A 369 5.44 7.72 -26.11
N LYS A 370 4.41 8.51 -26.45
CA LYS A 370 4.33 9.95 -26.15
C LYS A 370 3.59 10.26 -24.84
N ASN A 371 2.82 9.30 -24.32
CA ASN A 371 1.89 9.50 -23.21
C ASN A 371 2.61 9.40 -21.86
N ASP A 372 3.52 8.43 -21.76
CA ASP A 372 4.38 8.17 -20.61
C ASP A 372 5.68 7.50 -21.10
N PHE A 373 6.68 7.40 -20.22
CA PHE A 373 7.99 6.83 -20.56
C PHE A 373 8.09 5.31 -20.34
N PHE A 374 7.00 4.61 -19.98
CA PHE A 374 6.99 3.17 -19.79
C PHE A 374 6.68 2.46 -21.11
N TRP A 375 6.57 1.12 -21.08
CA TRP A 375 6.04 0.36 -22.20
C TRP A 375 4.52 0.50 -22.31
N ASP A 376 3.99 0.38 -23.53
CA ASP A 376 2.56 0.21 -23.72
C ASP A 376 2.13 -1.16 -23.20
N GLU A 377 1.42 -1.14 -22.09
CA GLU A 377 0.85 -2.30 -21.41
C GLU A 377 -0.67 -2.33 -21.54
N CYS A 378 -1.28 -1.24 -22.04
CA CYS A 378 -2.71 -1.14 -22.21
C CYS A 378 -3.22 -2.10 -23.27
N ASN A 379 -2.54 -2.19 -24.43
CA ASN A 379 -3.01 -2.98 -25.60
C ASN A 379 -4.52 -2.76 -25.91
N GLY A 380 -5.06 -1.59 -25.59
CA GLY A 380 -6.48 -1.25 -25.71
C GLY A 380 -7.42 -1.79 -24.61
N ASN A 381 -6.96 -2.60 -23.65
CA ASN A 381 -7.77 -3.13 -22.54
C ASN A 381 -6.91 -3.48 -21.31
N SER A 382 -6.75 -2.53 -20.38
CA SER A 382 -6.10 -2.70 -19.07
C SER A 382 -6.61 -3.92 -18.28
N THR A 383 -7.91 -4.19 -18.36
CA THR A 383 -8.58 -5.22 -17.56
C THR A 383 -8.24 -6.63 -18.05
N ALA A 384 -7.91 -6.81 -19.33
CA ALA A 384 -7.58 -8.13 -19.88
C ALA A 384 -6.34 -8.75 -19.22
N ARG A 385 -5.30 -7.93 -18.96
CA ARG A 385 -4.09 -8.38 -18.26
C ARG A 385 -4.42 -8.79 -16.83
N LEU A 386 -5.21 -7.99 -16.12
CA LEU A 386 -5.63 -8.29 -14.76
C LEU A 386 -6.42 -9.60 -14.70
N ILE A 387 -7.39 -9.81 -15.60
CA ILE A 387 -8.15 -11.07 -15.70
C ILE A 387 -7.20 -12.27 -15.84
N SER A 388 -6.20 -12.18 -16.72
CA SER A 388 -5.23 -13.26 -16.92
C SER A 388 -4.41 -13.56 -15.65
N ILE A 389 -3.94 -12.51 -14.96
CA ILE A 389 -3.22 -12.64 -13.69
C ILE A 389 -4.12 -13.30 -12.64
N CYS A 390 -5.35 -12.81 -12.48
CA CYS A 390 -6.31 -13.33 -11.52
C CYS A 390 -6.66 -14.79 -11.78
N ALA A 391 -6.92 -15.17 -13.03
CA ALA A 391 -7.20 -16.55 -13.41
C ALA A 391 -6.00 -17.45 -13.12
N SER A 392 -4.78 -17.03 -13.50
CA SER A 392 -3.56 -17.82 -13.24
C SER A 392 -3.28 -18.04 -11.76
N ARG A 393 -3.69 -17.09 -10.90
CA ARG A 393 -3.42 -17.12 -9.48
C ARG A 393 -4.49 -17.84 -8.67
N PHE A 394 -5.76 -17.66 -9.02
CA PHE A 394 -6.90 -18.08 -8.19
C PHE A 394 -7.82 -19.09 -8.88
N GLN A 395 -7.82 -19.27 -10.20
CA GLN A 395 -8.70 -20.24 -10.88
C GLN A 395 -7.97 -21.56 -11.21
N LYS A 396 -7.53 -22.30 -10.18
CA LYS A 396 -6.99 -23.65 -10.35
C LYS A 396 -8.01 -24.73 -10.00
#